data_AF-A0A940HSG9-F1
#
_entry.id   AF-A0A940HSG9-F1
#
_cell.length_a   1.000
_cell.length_b   1.000
_cell.length_c   1.000
_cell.angle_alpha   90.00
_cell.angle_beta   90.00
_cell.angle_gamma   90.00
#
_symmetry.space_group_name_H-M   'P 1'
#
loop_
_entity.id
_entity.type
_entity.pdbx_description
1 polymer ?
#
loop_
_entity_poly.entity_id
_entity_poly.type
_entity_poly.pdbx_seq_one_letter_code
_entity_poly.pdbx_strand_id
1 'polypeptide(L)'
;MYYGFGANLTLAMHFAFIVFVIFGALILFASKKIAFIHIPSVIYGAYIELSHSICPLTYLENWFLKKAGLKSYPSSFIEQYLMPIVYPDNLTAELQFYLGFLLIFTNIVIYVLAIKSFKRS
;
A
#
# COMPACT_ATOMS: atom_id res chain seq x y z
N MET A 1 19.54 -13.01 -12.26
CA MET A 1 18.27 -13.74 -12.01
C MET A 1 17.75 -13.54 -10.58
N TYR A 2 18.47 -13.93 -9.52
CA TYR A 2 17.97 -13.82 -8.13
C TYR A 2 17.59 -12.40 -7.68
N TYR A 3 18.40 -11.38 -7.99
CA TYR A 3 18.10 -10.00 -7.60
C TYR A 3 16.88 -9.41 -8.32
N GLY A 4 16.63 -9.78 -9.59
CA GLY A 4 15.41 -9.36 -10.31
C GLY A 4 14.15 -9.98 -9.72
N PHE A 5 14.23 -11.24 -9.28
CA PHE A 5 13.14 -11.87 -8.54
C PHE A 5 12.87 -11.17 -7.19
N GLY A 6 13.92 -10.78 -6.47
CA GLY A 6 13.80 -10.02 -5.22
C GLY A 6 13.12 -8.66 -5.40
N ALA A 7 13.42 -7.93 -6.49
CA ALA A 7 12.75 -6.68 -6.82
C ALA A 7 11.24 -6.91 -7.07
N ASN A 8 10.91 -7.87 -7.93
CA ASN A 8 9.52 -8.22 -8.27
C ASN A 8 8.71 -8.63 -7.03
N LEU A 9 9.30 -9.45 -6.17
CA LEU A 9 8.66 -9.90 -4.94
C LEU A 9 8.41 -8.72 -3.98
N THR A 10 9.38 -7.82 -3.84
CA THR A 10 9.26 -6.64 -2.97
C THR A 10 8.14 -5.71 -3.46
N LEU A 11 8.06 -5.45 -4.76
CA LEU A 11 7.00 -4.60 -5.32
C LEU A 11 5.63 -5.29 -5.22
N ALA A 12 5.55 -6.61 -5.42
CA ALA A 12 4.31 -7.35 -5.21
C ALA A 12 3.84 -7.28 -3.74
N MET A 13 4.76 -7.38 -2.78
CA MET A 13 4.47 -7.19 -1.36
C MET A 13 4.03 -5.75 -1.06
N HIS A 14 4.67 -4.75 -1.68
CA HIS A 14 4.29 -3.34 -1.53
C HIS A 14 2.86 -3.11 -2.06
N PHE A 15 2.55 -3.62 -3.25
CA PHE A 15 1.21 -3.55 -3.81
C PHE A 15 0.17 -4.26 -2.93
N ALA A 16 0.48 -5.47 -2.43
CA ALA A 16 -0.38 -6.18 -1.50
C ALA A 16 -0.62 -5.40 -0.20
N PHE A 17 0.41 -4.70 0.31
CA PHE A 17 0.27 -3.81 1.45
C PHE A 17 -0.68 -2.65 1.16
N ILE A 18 -0.58 -2.00 -0.01
CA ILE A 18 -1.50 -0.93 -0.43
C ILE A 18 -2.95 -1.45 -0.47
N VAL A 19 -3.18 -2.60 -1.13
CA VAL A 19 -4.51 -3.24 -1.19
C VAL A 19 -5.04 -3.54 0.20
N PHE A 20 -4.18 -4.07 1.10
CA PHE A 20 -4.55 -4.35 2.48
C PHE A 20 -4.88 -3.08 3.27
N VAL A 21 -4.17 -1.98 3.04
CA VAL A 21 -4.45 -0.68 3.69
C VAL A 21 -5.78 -0.08 3.21
N ILE A 22 -6.13 -0.24 1.93
CA ILE A 22 -7.39 0.27 1.38
C ILE A 22 -8.59 -0.59 1.80
N PHE A 23 -8.49 -1.92 1.71
CA PHE A 23 -9.63 -2.83 1.83
C PHE A 23 -9.62 -3.69 3.10
N GLY A 24 -8.55 -3.69 3.89
CA GLY A 24 -8.40 -4.53 5.07
C GLY A 24 -9.51 -4.36 6.11
N ALA A 25 -10.16 -3.19 6.11
CA ALA A 25 -11.23 -2.87 7.05
C ALA A 25 -12.46 -3.75 6.83
N LEU A 26 -12.68 -4.22 5.60
CA LEU A 26 -13.76 -5.16 5.27
C LEU A 26 -13.54 -6.53 5.92
N ILE A 27 -12.28 -6.92 6.12
CA ILE A 27 -11.95 -8.22 6.71
C ILE A 27 -12.31 -8.25 8.20
N LEU A 28 -12.50 -7.09 8.85
CA LEU A 28 -12.97 -7.05 10.24
C LEU A 28 -14.31 -7.77 10.39
N PHE A 29 -15.23 -7.64 9.42
CA PHE A 29 -16.54 -8.33 9.46
C PHE A 29 -16.41 -9.85 9.60
N ALA A 30 -15.33 -10.46 9.09
CA ALA A 30 -15.03 -11.88 9.26
C ALA A 30 -14.19 -12.17 10.51
N SER A 31 -13.26 -11.29 10.90
CA SER A 31 -12.39 -11.49 12.06
C SER A 31 -11.94 -10.18 12.70
N LYS A 32 -12.38 -9.93 13.93
CA LYS A 32 -11.96 -8.78 14.75
C LYS A 32 -10.46 -8.73 15.02
N LYS A 33 -9.79 -9.90 15.03
CA LYS A 33 -8.36 -10.00 15.33
C LYS A 33 -7.51 -9.26 14.30
N ILE A 34 -8.01 -9.11 13.07
CA ILE A 34 -7.30 -8.42 11.98
C ILE A 34 -7.21 -6.91 12.25
N ALA A 35 -8.08 -6.34 13.08
CA ALA A 35 -7.97 -4.94 13.49
C ALA A 35 -6.60 -4.61 14.10
N PHE A 36 -5.98 -5.54 14.85
CA PHE A 36 -4.67 -5.33 15.48
C PHE A 36 -3.54 -5.12 14.48
N ILE A 37 -3.60 -5.74 13.30
CA ILE A 37 -2.60 -5.58 12.25
C ILE A 37 -2.99 -4.46 11.27
N HIS A 38 -4.29 -4.30 11.04
CA HIS A 38 -4.79 -3.40 10.01
C HIS A 38 -4.78 -1.93 10.47
N ILE A 39 -5.14 -1.64 11.74
CA ILE A 39 -5.10 -0.27 12.27
C ILE A 39 -3.68 0.33 12.18
N PRO A 40 -2.61 -0.34 12.67
CA PRO A 40 -1.25 0.16 12.48
C PRO A 40 -0.87 0.35 11.01
N SER A 41 -1.35 -0.54 10.13
CA SER A 41 -1.08 -0.45 8.68
C SER A 41 -1.72 0.79 8.06
N VAL A 42 -2.96 1.12 8.42
CA VAL A 42 -3.64 2.33 7.93
C VAL A 42 -2.98 3.59 8.48
N ILE A 43 -2.61 3.61 9.76
CA ILE A 43 -1.87 4.73 10.36
C ILE A 43 -0.57 4.96 9.61
N TYR A 44 0.16 3.87 9.33
CA TYR A 44 1.41 3.94 8.61
C TYR A 44 1.23 4.41 7.16
N GLY A 45 0.27 3.84 6.42
CA GLY A 45 -0.04 4.26 5.06
C GLY A 45 -0.44 5.73 4.98
N ALA A 46 -1.30 6.19 5.89
CA ALA A 46 -1.70 7.59 5.99
C ALA A 46 -0.52 8.52 6.31
N TYR A 47 0.37 8.10 7.22
CA TYR A 47 1.58 8.87 7.53
C TYR A 47 2.48 9.00 6.30
N ILE A 48 2.72 7.91 5.56
CA ILE A 48 3.55 7.94 4.35
C ILE A 48 2.95 8.87 3.28
N GLU A 49 1.65 8.76 3.00
CA GLU A 49 0.95 9.62 2.04
C GLU A 49 1.00 11.10 2.43
N LEU A 50 0.73 11.43 3.69
CA LEU A 50 0.62 12.82 4.15
C LEU A 50 1.97 13.50 4.41
N SER A 51 3.03 12.72 4.70
CA SER A 51 4.37 13.26 4.95
C SER A 51 5.22 13.38 3.69
N HIS A 52 4.72 12.93 2.54
CA HIS A 52 5.51 12.75 1.31
C HIS A 52 6.76 11.89 1.52
N SER A 53 6.77 11.06 2.57
CA SER A 53 7.90 10.18 2.88
C SER A 53 7.93 9.00 1.92
N ILE A 54 9.12 8.44 1.72
CA ILE A 54 9.29 7.26 0.89
C ILE A 54 9.00 6.00 1.74
N CYS A 55 8.17 5.11 1.23
CA CYS A 55 7.93 3.80 1.85
C CYS A 55 9.26 3.00 1.92
N PRO A 56 9.66 2.43 3.06
CA PRO A 56 10.91 1.70 3.21
C PRO A 56 11.08 0.52 2.23
N LEU A 57 9.98 -0.11 1.82
CA LEU A 57 10.00 -1.17 0.80
C LEU A 57 10.58 -0.67 -0.53
N THR A 58 10.38 0.61 -0.86
CA THR A 58 10.96 1.27 -2.04
C THR A 58 12.49 1.24 -2.02
N TYR A 59 13.12 1.41 -0.85
CA TYR A 59 14.58 1.32 -0.76
C TYR A 59 15.08 -0.10 -1.03
N LEU A 60 14.34 -1.10 -0.54
CA LEU A 60 14.68 -2.51 -0.75
C LEU A 60 14.48 -2.91 -2.22
N GLU A 61 13.38 -2.48 -2.83
CA GLU A 61 13.09 -2.64 -4.26
C GLU A 61 14.22 -2.06 -5.12
N ASN A 62 14.58 -0.79 -4.89
CA ASN A 62 15.65 -0.11 -5.62
C ASN A 62 17.01 -0.76 -5.41
N TRP A 63 17.27 -1.29 -4.20
CA TRP A 63 18.51 -2.02 -3.92
C TRP A 63 18.60 -3.31 -4.76
N PHE A 64 17.53 -4.09 -4.83
CA PHE A 64 17.45 -5.29 -5.66
C PHE A 64 17.58 -4.98 -7.14
N LEU A 65 16.90 -3.94 -7.64
CA LEU A 65 16.98 -3.48 -9.03
C LEU A 65 18.42 -3.08 -9.40
N LYS A 66 19.07 -2.28 -8.55
CA LYS A 66 20.46 -1.86 -8.76
C LYS A 66 21.43 -3.04 -8.77
N LYS A 67 21.22 -4.04 -7.90
CA LYS A 67 22.03 -5.28 -7.87
C LYS A 67 21.77 -6.19 -9.06
N ALA A 68 20.59 -6.12 -9.66
CA ALA A 68 20.25 -6.87 -10.86
C ALA A 68 20.89 -6.30 -12.14
N GLY A 69 21.50 -5.11 -12.08
CA GLY A 69 22.06 -4.42 -13.26
C GLY A 69 20.99 -3.91 -14.23
N LEU A 70 19.72 -3.95 -13.81
CA LEU A 70 18.58 -3.50 -14.61
C LEU A 70 18.48 -1.97 -14.45
N LYS A 71 19.00 -1.25 -15.44
CA LYS A 71 18.73 0.18 -15.62
C LYS A 71 17.60 0.30 -16.66
N SER A 72 16.37 0.41 -16.19
CA SER A 72 15.25 1.02 -16.91
C SER A 72 15.04 0.54 -18.36
N TYR A 73 14.27 -0.52 -18.52
CA TYR A 73 13.37 -0.68 -19.67
C TYR A 73 12.09 -1.35 -19.17
N PRO A 74 10.89 -0.77 -19.39
CA PRO A 74 9.62 -1.34 -18.95
C PRO A 74 9.33 -2.59 -19.76
N SER A 75 9.92 -3.70 -19.34
CA SER A 75 9.87 -4.97 -20.06
C SER A 75 9.17 -6.05 -19.24
N SER A 76 8.91 -5.78 -17.97
CA SER A 76 8.20 -6.69 -17.07
C SER A 76 6.76 -6.23 -16.81
N PHE A 77 5.86 -7.19 -16.60
CA PHE A 77 4.46 -6.95 -16.19
C PHE A 77 4.38 -6.00 -14.98
N ILE A 78 5.32 -6.14 -14.05
CA ILE A 78 5.36 -5.33 -12.84
C ILE A 78 5.71 -3.87 -13.16
N GLU A 79 6.73 -3.61 -13.98
CA GLU A 79 7.07 -2.24 -14.41
C GLU A 79 5.98 -1.60 -15.26
N GLN A 80 5.29 -2.39 -16.09
CA GLN A 80 4.26 -1.87 -16.99
C GLN A 80 2.92 -1.61 -16.30
N TYR A 81 2.54 -2.42 -15.30
CA TYR A 81 1.20 -2.37 -14.70
C TYR A 81 1.19 -2.00 -13.21
N LEU A 82 2.15 -2.47 -12.41
CA LEU A 82 2.15 -2.20 -10.96
C LEU A 82 2.85 -0.88 -10.64
N MET A 83 3.99 -0.60 -11.27
CA MET A 83 4.77 0.61 -11.00
C MET A 83 3.98 1.91 -11.17
N PRO A 84 3.23 2.14 -12.27
CA PRO A 84 2.44 3.38 -12.42
C PRO A 84 1.30 3.51 -11.41
N ILE A 85 0.84 2.39 -10.83
CA ILE A 85 -0.20 2.39 -9.79
C ILE A 85 0.42 2.76 -8.43
N VAL A 86 1.62 2.25 -8.14
CA VAL A 86 2.33 2.49 -6.87
C VAL A 86 3.05 3.85 -6.86
N TYR A 87 3.61 4.26 -8.00
CA TYR A 87 4.33 5.51 -8.21
C TYR A 87 3.79 6.24 -9.46
N PRO A 88 2.62 6.89 -9.37
CA PRO A 88 2.07 7.62 -10.49
C PRO A 88 2.91 8.86 -10.84
N ASP A 89 3.18 9.07 -12.13
CA ASP A 89 4.06 10.14 -12.65
C ASP A 89 3.56 11.57 -12.34
N ASN A 90 2.28 11.73 -12.02
CA ASN A 90 1.60 13.01 -11.82
C ASN A 90 1.01 13.18 -10.41
N LEU A 91 1.63 12.58 -9.39
CA LEU A 91 1.20 12.71 -8.00
C LEU A 91 1.48 14.13 -7.47
N THR A 92 0.49 15.02 -7.58
CA THR A 92 0.55 16.36 -6.99
C THR A 92 0.32 16.29 -5.48
N ALA A 93 0.84 17.25 -4.72
CA ALA A 93 0.61 17.31 -3.28
C ALA A 93 -0.88 17.39 -2.91
N GLU A 94 -1.68 18.07 -3.75
CA GLU A 94 -3.13 18.14 -3.62
C GLU A 94 -3.77 16.75 -3.81
N LEU A 95 -3.39 16.01 -4.86
CA LEU A 95 -3.89 14.66 -5.09
C LEU A 95 -3.49 13.72 -3.94
N GLN A 96 -2.27 13.83 -3.45
CA GLN A 96 -1.75 13.03 -2.34
C GLN A 96 -2.53 13.30 -1.04
N PHE A 97 -2.85 14.56 -0.77
CA PHE A 97 -3.73 14.93 0.33
C PHE A 97 -5.14 14.34 0.17
N TYR A 98 -5.74 14.43 -1.03
CA TYR A 98 -7.04 13.83 -1.31
C TYR A 98 -7.04 12.31 -1.15
N LEU A 99 -6.00 11.61 -1.62
CA LEU A 99 -5.83 10.17 -1.47
C LEU A 99 -5.69 9.78 0.01
N GLY A 100 -4.83 10.47 0.75
CA GLY A 100 -4.67 10.27 2.20
C GLY A 100 -5.97 10.51 2.97
N PHE A 101 -6.68 11.61 2.66
CA PHE A 101 -7.98 11.90 3.26
C PHE A 101 -9.02 10.82 2.95
N LEU A 102 -9.14 10.42 1.67
CA LEU A 102 -10.08 9.39 1.24
C LEU A 102 -9.78 8.04 1.90
N LEU A 103 -8.50 7.68 2.02
CA LEU A 103 -8.05 6.46 2.68
C LEU A 103 -8.50 6.45 4.16
N ILE A 104 -8.21 7.52 4.89
CA ILE A 104 -8.58 7.65 6.31
C ILE A 104 -10.10 7.63 6.46
N PHE A 105 -10.80 8.47 5.70
CA PHE A 105 -12.25 8.61 5.77
C PHE A 105 -12.97 7.29 5.52
N THR A 106 -12.60 6.58 4.44
CA THR A 106 -13.21 5.30 4.06
C THR A 106 -12.99 4.24 5.14
N ASN A 107 -11.75 4.12 5.67
CA ASN A 107 -11.44 3.17 6.73
C ASN A 107 -12.20 3.47 8.04
N ILE A 108 -12.31 4.75 8.43
CA ILE A 108 -13.10 5.15 9.61
C ILE A 108 -14.56 4.73 9.46
N VAL A 109 -15.16 5.01 8.30
CA VAL A 109 -16.56 4.61 8.02
C VAL A 109 -16.72 3.11 8.17
N ILE A 110 -15.84 2.31 7.56
CA ILE A 110 -15.91 0.84 7.64
C ILE A 110 -15.71 0.35 9.08
N TYR A 111 -14.76 0.90 9.83
CA TYR A 111 -14.56 0.54 11.24
C TYR A 111 -15.79 0.82 12.09
N VAL A 112 -16.43 1.98 11.92
CA VAL A 112 -17.66 2.33 12.64
C VAL A 112 -18.79 1.34 12.30
N LEU A 113 -18.94 0.98 11.02
CA LEU A 113 -19.94 0.00 10.58
C LEU A 113 -19.66 -1.39 11.15
N ALA A 114 -18.41 -1.86 11.10
CA ALA A 114 -18.00 -3.15 11.66
C ALA A 114 -18.21 -3.21 13.18
N ILE A 115 -17.85 -2.16 13.92
CA ILE A 115 -18.09 -2.10 15.37
C ILE A 115 -19.59 -2.11 15.67
N LYS A 116 -20.41 -1.41 14.88
CA LYS A 116 -21.88 -1.44 15.02
C LYS A 116 -22.46 -2.83 14.74
N SER A 117 -21.96 -3.56 13.75
CA SER A 117 -22.44 -4.92 13.47
C SER A 117 -22.13 -5.88 14.60
N PHE A 118 -20.98 -5.73 15.28
CA PHE A 118 -20.62 -6.57 16.41
C PHE A 118 -21.42 -6.30 17.68
N LYS A 119 -21.98 -5.10 17.85
CA LYS A 119 -22.86 -4.78 18.98
C LYS A 119 -24.28 -5.30 18.79
N ARG A 120 -24.65 -5.69 17.57
CA ARG A 120 -25.99 -6.19 17.20
C ARG A 120 -26.06 -7.72 17.14
N SER A 121 -24.93 -8.41 17.18
CA SER A 121 -24.82 -9.87 17.21
C SER A 121 -24.52 -10.37 18.62
#